data_AF-A0A4Y2WJX7-F1
#
_entry.id   AF-A0A4Y2WJX7-F1
#
_cell.length_a   1.000
_cell.length_b   1.000
_cell.length_c   1.000
_cell.angle_alpha   90.00
_cell.angle_beta   90.00
_cell.angle_gamma   90.00
#
_symmetry.space_group_name_H-M   'P 1'
#
loop_
_entity.id
_entity.type
_entity.pdbx_description
1 polymer ?
#
loop_
_entity_poly.entity_id
_entity_poly.type
_entity_poly.pdbx_seq_one_letter_code
_entity_poly.pdbx_strand_id
1 'polypeptide(L)'
;MSDVSLTLSSPLGRTTFTVPAPSVPSTWLVRAFGMNSNKGFGLLPAPFRFSFIRPFVMNVQMPSKCKIGEQIGIRITVFNYLQTEIEALVILGSSPHYEFVNVETVAKAESHPDTNEHHHLIFVSISLLSAVS
;
A
#
# COMPACT_ATOMS: atom_id res chain seq x y z
N MET A 1 7.84 9.29 7.20
CA MET A 1 7.91 8.06 8.03
C MET A 1 6.95 8.27 9.18
N SER A 2 6.03 7.33 9.43
CA SER A 2 5.09 7.41 10.56
C SER A 2 5.73 6.75 11.77
N ASP A 3 5.80 7.43 12.91
CA ASP A 3 6.28 6.82 14.16
C ASP A 3 5.15 6.04 14.85
N VAL A 4 5.51 5.00 15.62
CA VAL A 4 4.56 4.26 16.46
C VAL A 4 4.87 4.52 17.93
N SER A 5 3.83 4.96 18.65
CA SER A 5 3.89 5.18 20.09
C SER A 5 3.26 3.99 20.82
N LEU A 6 4.07 3.24 21.54
CA LEU A 6 3.64 2.15 22.42
C LEU A 6 3.52 2.69 23.85
N THR A 7 2.31 2.68 24.41
CA THR A 7 2.12 2.98 25.83
C THR A 7 2.07 1.68 26.63
N LEU A 8 2.93 1.59 27.66
CA LEU A 8 2.82 0.60 28.72
C LEU A 8 2.24 1.26 29.98
N SER A 9 1.07 0.81 30.42
CA SER A 9 0.45 1.23 31.69
C SER A 9 0.65 0.16 32.74
N SER A 10 1.29 0.52 33.85
CA SER A 10 1.43 -0.30 35.05
C SER A 10 0.67 0.36 36.21
N PRO A 11 0.30 -0.39 37.27
CA PRO A 11 -0.37 0.20 38.45
C PRO A 11 0.46 1.28 39.16
N LEU A 12 1.77 1.37 38.89
CA LEU A 12 2.70 2.34 39.48
C LEU A 12 3.02 3.52 38.57
N GLY A 13 2.53 3.53 37.33
CA GLY A 13 2.82 4.60 36.36
C GLY A 13 2.66 4.18 34.91
N ARG A 14 2.62 5.18 34.02
CA ARG A 14 2.48 5.02 32.57
C ARG A 14 3.78 5.47 31.90
N THR A 15 4.33 4.63 31.03
CA THR A 15 5.52 4.93 30.22
C THR A 15 5.19 4.76 28.76
N THR A 16 5.56 5.73 27.93
CA THR A 16 5.34 5.70 26.48
C THR A 16 6.68 5.62 25.76
N PHE A 17 6.80 4.67 24.85
CA PHE A 17 7.95 4.49 23.98
C PHE A 17 7.55 4.84 22.55
N THR A 18 8.34 5.66 21.88
CA THR A 18 8.15 5.96 20.45
C THR A 18 9.24 5.27 19.67
N VAL A 19 8.85 4.43 18.71
CA VAL A 19 9.77 3.66 17.87
C VAL A 19 9.45 3.95 16.41
N PRO A 20 10.46 4.20 15.56
CA PRO A 20 10.23 4.43 14.14
C PRO A 20 9.61 3.19 13.49
N ALA A 21 8.61 3.40 12.64
CA ALA A 21 8.04 2.31 11.86
C ALA A 21 9.08 1.78 10.85
N PRO A 22 9.17 0.45 10.68
CA PRO A 22 9.98 -0.15 9.62
C PRO A 22 9.51 0.33 8.24
N SER A 23 10.46 0.48 7.31
CA SER A 23 10.17 0.85 5.92
C SER A 23 9.53 -0.28 5.10
N VAL A 24 9.60 -1.52 5.59
CA VAL A 24 9.11 -2.71 4.89
C VAL A 24 7.71 -3.10 5.38
N PRO A 25 6.74 -3.34 4.48
CA PRO A 25 5.42 -3.87 4.84
C PRO A 25 5.56 -5.18 5.60
N SER A 26 5.27 -5.17 6.89
CA SER A 26 5.45 -6.32 7.77
C SER A 26 4.45 -6.27 8.93
N THR A 27 4.11 -7.45 9.44
CA THR A 27 3.33 -7.59 10.68
C THR A 27 4.27 -7.82 11.85
N TRP A 28 4.11 -7.03 12.90
CA TRP A 28 4.93 -7.07 14.10
C TRP A 28 4.16 -7.67 15.27
N LEU A 29 4.86 -8.50 16.02
CA LEU A 29 4.37 -9.09 17.26
C LEU A 29 5.23 -8.58 18.41
N VAL A 30 4.67 -7.70 19.22
CA VAL A 30 5.36 -7.08 20.35
C VAL A 30 5.05 -7.87 21.62
N ARG A 31 6.10 -8.39 22.26
CA ARG A 31 6.04 -8.92 23.63
C ARG A 31 6.84 -8.01 24.54
N ALA A 32 6.34 -7.83 25.75
CA ALA A 32 7.05 -7.10 26.79
C ALA A 32 7.07 -7.95 28.07
N PHE A 33 8.16 -7.82 28.79
CA PHE A 33 8.33 -8.36 30.12
C PHE A 33 8.89 -7.26 31.03
N GLY A 34 8.60 -7.35 32.32
CA GLY A 34 9.08 -6.44 33.33
C GLY A 34 9.57 -7.21 34.55
N MET A 35 10.53 -6.63 35.26
CA MET A 35 11.04 -7.18 36.51
C MET A 35 11.01 -6.08 37.57
N ASN A 36 10.50 -6.41 38.75
CA ASN A 36 10.39 -5.49 39.88
C ASN A 36 10.89 -6.19 41.14
N SER A 37 11.69 -5.49 41.95
CA SER A 37 12.27 -6.07 43.17
C SER A 37 11.22 -6.52 44.20
N ASN A 38 10.04 -5.89 44.22
CA ASN A 38 8.97 -6.19 45.17
C ASN A 38 7.85 -7.07 44.56
N LYS A 39 7.60 -6.95 43.25
CA LYS A 39 6.51 -7.66 42.54
C LYS A 39 6.97 -8.82 41.66
N GLY A 40 8.27 -9.04 41.55
CA GLY A 40 8.85 -10.12 40.74
C GLY A 40 8.80 -9.87 39.23
N PHE A 41 8.77 -10.95 38.46
CA PHE A 41 8.73 -10.94 37.00
C PHE A 41 7.29 -10.94 36.48
N GLY A 42 7.01 -10.12 35.47
CA GLY A 42 5.72 -10.07 34.78
C GLY A 42 5.90 -10.11 33.27
N LEU A 43 5.01 -10.81 32.58
CA LEU A 43 4.93 -10.85 31.13
C LEU A 43 3.59 -10.23 30.68
N LEU A 44 3.56 -9.61 29.50
CA LEU A 44 2.28 -9.30 28.86
C LEU A 44 1.47 -10.59 28.64
N PRO A 45 0.17 -10.64 29.04
CA PRO A 45 -0.65 -11.85 28.92
C PRO A 45 -0.79 -12.34 27.47
N ALA A 46 -0.89 -11.40 26.53
CA ALA A 46 -0.92 -11.67 25.11
C ALA A 46 0.03 -10.72 24.39
N PRO A 47 0.66 -11.19 23.30
CA PRO A 47 1.45 -10.31 22.45
C PRO A 47 0.56 -9.27 21.75
N PHE A 48 1.06 -8.05 21.61
CA PHE A 48 0.40 -7.01 20.84
C PHE A 48 0.77 -7.14 19.36
N ARG A 49 -0.23 -7.29 18.48
CA ARG A 49 -0.05 -7.44 17.04
C ARG A 49 -0.36 -6.12 16.33
N PHE A 50 0.57 -5.65 15.50
CA PHE A 50 0.37 -4.45 14.68
C PHE A 50 0.90 -4.67 13.26
N SER A 51 0.22 -4.12 12.25
CA SER A 51 0.59 -4.29 10.84
C SER A 51 0.90 -2.94 10.19
N PHE A 52 2.05 -2.86 9.53
CA PHE A 52 2.46 -1.71 8.71
C PHE A 52 2.13 -1.90 7.22
N ILE A 53 1.33 -2.92 6.90
CA ILE A 53 0.90 -3.17 5.52
C ILE A 53 -0.08 -2.07 5.13
N ARG A 54 0.21 -1.38 4.03
CA ARG A 54 -0.74 -0.43 3.44
C ARG A 54 -1.96 -1.21 2.95
N PRO A 55 -3.17 -0.88 3.44
CA PRO A 55 -4.37 -1.66 3.14
C PRO A 55 -4.81 -1.59 1.67
N PHE A 56 -4.36 -0.55 0.95
CA PHE A 56 -4.64 -0.35 -0.46
C PHE A 56 -3.35 0.13 -1.15
N VAL A 57 -2.90 -0.57 -2.19
CA VAL A 57 -1.60 -0.33 -2.84
C VAL A 57 -1.74 -0.36 -4.35
N MET A 58 -1.10 0.59 -5.02
CA MET A 58 -0.95 0.62 -6.48
C MET A 58 0.51 0.37 -6.84
N ASN A 59 0.75 -0.57 -7.75
CA ASN A 59 2.04 -0.83 -8.36
C ASN A 59 2.00 -0.43 -9.84
N VAL A 60 3.01 0.32 -10.28
CA VAL A 60 3.16 0.73 -11.67
C VAL A 60 4.42 0.10 -12.23
N GLN A 61 4.26 -0.72 -13.26
CA GLN A 61 5.34 -1.36 -13.98
C GLN A 61 5.50 -0.66 -15.33
N MET A 62 6.62 0.02 -15.49
CA MET A 62 7.01 0.70 -16.70
C MET A 62 8.52 0.52 -16.95
N PRO A 63 8.98 0.61 -18.21
CA PRO A 63 10.40 0.66 -18.52
C PRO A 63 11.09 1.81 -17.79
N SER A 64 12.34 1.60 -17.36
CA SER A 64 13.14 2.65 -16.71
C SER A 64 13.63 3.73 -17.67
N LYS A 65 13.65 3.42 -18.98
CA LYS A 65 14.01 4.33 -20.06
C LYS A 65 13.12 4.05 -21.26
N CYS A 66 12.75 5.09 -21.97
CA CYS A 66 12.08 5.05 -23.27
C CYS A 66 12.74 6.09 -24.19
N LYS A 67 12.55 5.94 -25.50
CA LYS A 67 12.93 6.96 -26.48
C LYS A 67 11.71 7.75 -26.92
N ILE A 68 11.95 9.01 -27.32
CA ILE A 68 10.91 9.88 -27.88
C ILE A 68 10.35 9.22 -29.15
N GLY A 69 9.03 9.16 -29.26
CA GLY A 69 8.32 8.53 -30.38
C GLY A 69 8.06 7.03 -30.22
N GLU A 70 8.49 6.38 -29.14
CA GLU A 70 8.14 4.99 -28.86
C GLU A 70 6.76 4.87 -28.19
N GLN A 71 5.98 3.88 -28.62
CA GLN A 71 4.78 3.47 -27.90
C GLN A 71 5.17 2.52 -26.76
N ILE A 72 4.86 2.91 -25.53
CA ILE A 72 5.17 2.13 -24.32
C ILE A 72 3.91 1.55 -23.69
N GLY A 73 3.99 0.28 -23.28
CA GLY A 73 2.96 -0.33 -22.44
C GLY A 73 3.28 -0.12 -20.96
N ILE A 74 2.36 0.50 -20.23
CA ILE A 74 2.44 0.64 -18.77
C ILE A 74 1.43 -0.32 -18.14
N ARG A 75 1.87 -1.13 -17.18
CA ARG A 75 0.98 -2.03 -16.43
C ARG A 75 0.76 -1.48 -15.04
N ILE A 76 -0.49 -1.28 -14.68
CA ILE A 76 -0.90 -0.85 -13.34
C ILE A 76 -1.56 -2.05 -12.65
N THR A 77 -1.17 -2.32 -11.40
CA THR A 77 -1.79 -3.35 -10.57
C THR A 77 -2.21 -2.73 -9.25
N VAL A 78 -3.48 -2.89 -8.90
CA VAL A 78 -4.06 -2.35 -7.66
C VAL A 78 -4.42 -3.52 -6.75
N PHE A 79 -3.94 -3.47 -5.51
CA PHE A 79 -4.18 -4.48 -4.49
C PHE A 79 -5.05 -3.88 -3.39
N ASN A 80 -6.12 -4.59 -3.05
CA ASN A 80 -6.98 -4.28 -1.93
C ASN A 80 -6.86 -5.38 -0.87
N TYR A 81 -6.29 -5.03 0.29
CA TYR A 81 -6.16 -5.89 1.46
C TYR A 81 -7.18 -5.55 2.56
N LEU A 82 -8.16 -4.69 2.29
CA LEU A 82 -9.27 -4.43 3.20
C LEU A 82 -10.31 -5.56 3.12
N GLN A 83 -11.15 -5.64 4.14
CA GLN A 83 -12.24 -6.62 4.21
C GLN A 83 -13.49 -6.21 3.41
N THR A 84 -13.38 -5.13 2.63
CA THR A 84 -14.46 -4.57 1.83
C THR A 84 -13.97 -4.33 0.42
N GLU A 85 -14.83 -4.54 -0.55
CA GLU A 85 -14.58 -4.09 -1.92
C GLU A 85 -14.48 -2.57 -1.98
N ILE A 86 -13.61 -2.06 -2.86
CA ILE A 86 -13.39 -0.63 -3.02
C ILE A 86 -13.59 -0.27 -4.49
N GLU A 87 -14.45 0.71 -4.71
CA GLU A 87 -14.54 1.42 -5.98
C GLU A 87 -13.43 2.47 -6.02
N ALA A 88 -12.51 2.33 -6.98
CA ALA A 88 -11.35 3.19 -7.13
C ALA A 88 -11.35 3.87 -8.50
N LEU A 89 -11.18 5.19 -8.50
CA LEU A 89 -10.92 5.97 -9.71
C LEU A 89 -9.41 6.12 -9.87
N VAL A 90 -8.86 5.48 -10.90
CA VAL A 90 -7.47 5.63 -11.30
C VAL A 90 -7.40 6.67 -12.41
N ILE A 91 -6.68 7.76 -12.15
CA ILE A 91 -6.52 8.86 -13.10
C ILE A 91 -5.06 8.87 -13.55
N LEU A 92 -4.85 8.77 -14.84
CA LEU A 92 -3.60 9.21 -15.44
C LEU A 92 -3.80 10.65 -15.90
N GLY A 93 -3.16 11.58 -15.18
CA GLY A 93 -3.28 13.02 -15.45
C GLY A 93 -2.78 13.38 -16.86
N SER A 94 -3.10 14.57 -17.33
CA SER A 94 -2.51 15.09 -18.56
C SER A 94 -1.05 15.51 -18.33
N SER A 95 -0.21 15.36 -19.35
CA SER A 95 1.19 15.79 -19.28
C SER A 95 1.70 16.15 -20.66
N PRO A 96 2.58 17.16 -20.80
CA PRO A 96 3.25 17.46 -22.06
C PRO A 96 4.31 16.40 -22.44
N HIS A 97 4.53 15.38 -21.60
CA HIS A 97 5.57 14.37 -21.78
C HIS A 97 5.08 13.04 -22.35
N TYR A 98 3.77 12.85 -22.48
CA TYR A 98 3.18 11.67 -23.10
C TYR A 98 1.84 12.01 -23.74
N GLU A 99 1.47 11.24 -24.75
CA GLU A 99 0.17 11.30 -25.41
C GLU A 99 -0.41 9.89 -25.48
N PHE A 100 -1.74 9.79 -25.46
CA PHE A 100 -2.41 8.51 -25.55
C PHE A 100 -2.62 8.10 -26.99
N VAL A 101 -2.34 6.84 -27.28
CA VAL A 101 -2.70 6.22 -28.55
C VAL A 101 -4.05 5.55 -28.36
N ASN A 102 -5.13 6.22 -28.76
CA ASN A 102 -6.43 5.58 -28.85
C ASN A 102 -6.50 4.78 -30.16
N VAL A 103 -6.92 3.51 -30.08
CA VAL A 103 -7.13 2.66 -31.26
C VAL A 103 -8.62 2.44 -31.39
N GLU A 104 -9.26 3.25 -32.23
CA GLU A 104 -10.66 3.01 -32.56
C GLU A 104 -10.78 1.76 -33.44
N THR A 105 -11.47 0.74 -32.94
CA THR A 105 -11.87 -0.40 -33.75
C THR A 105 -13.00 0.04 -34.67
N VAL A 106 -12.69 0.30 -35.94
CA VAL A 106 -13.34 -0.29 -37.13
C VAL A 106 -12.74 0.35 -38.39
N ALA A 107 -12.14 -0.51 -39.24
CA ALA A 107 -11.69 -0.25 -40.62
C ALA A 107 -10.76 0.97 -40.82
N LYS A 108 -9.44 0.71 -40.70
CA LYS A 108 -8.30 1.65 -40.77
C LYS A 108 -7.94 2.22 -39.39
N ALA A 109 -7.02 1.54 -38.72
CA ALA A 109 -6.47 1.98 -37.44
C ALA A 109 -5.64 3.26 -37.66
N GLU A 110 -6.28 4.41 -37.53
CA GLU A 110 -5.58 5.69 -37.37
C GLU A 110 -5.51 5.98 -35.88
N SER A 111 -4.31 5.88 -35.32
CA SER A 111 -4.02 6.29 -33.95
C SER A 111 -4.07 7.82 -33.87
N HIS A 112 -4.94 8.38 -33.03
CA HIS A 112 -4.97 9.81 -32.76
C HIS A 112 -4.42 10.11 -31.35
N PRO A 113 -3.50 11.09 -31.20
CA PRO A 113 -3.02 11.51 -29.89
C PRO A 113 -4.12 12.24 -29.13
N ASP A 114 -4.44 11.77 -27.93
CA ASP A 114 -5.34 12.45 -26.99
C ASP A 114 -4.52 13.11 -25.86
N THR A 115 -4.89 14.35 -25.52
CA THR A 115 -4.24 15.18 -24.48
C THR A 115 -5.08 15.28 -23.20
N ASN A 116 -6.27 14.69 -23.19
CA ASN A 116 -7.15 14.70 -22.03
C ASN A 116 -6.63 13.82 -20.89
N GLU A 117 -7.21 13.98 -19.70
CA GLU A 117 -7.00 13.04 -18.60
C GLU A 117 -7.71 11.72 -18.90
N HIS A 118 -7.09 10.60 -18.55
CA HIS A 118 -7.68 9.29 -18.73
C HIS A 118 -8.11 8.72 -17.39
N HIS A 119 -9.41 8.47 -17.28
CA HIS A 119 -10.08 8.06 -16.05
C HIS A 119 -10.49 6.59 -16.18
N HIS A 120 -10.08 5.76 -15.22
CA HIS A 120 -10.45 4.36 -15.14
C HIS A 120 -11.13 4.09 -13.80
N LEU A 121 -12.44 3.85 -13.84
CA LEU A 121 -13.20 3.40 -12.68
C LEU A 121 -13.11 1.87 -12.60
N ILE A 122 -12.58 1.36 -11.49
CA ILE A 122 -12.41 -0.07 -11.27
C ILE A 122 -12.96 -0.48 -9.89
N PHE A 123 -13.53 -1.66 -9.82
CA PHE A 123 -13.89 -2.32 -8.57
C PHE A 123 -12.76 -3.26 -8.18
N VAL A 124 -12.16 -3.02 -7.01
CA VAL A 124 -11.04 -3.82 -6.51
C VAL A 124 -11.52 -4.70 -5.38
N SER A 125 -11.80 -5.96 -5.71
CA SER A 125 -12.22 -6.97 -4.77
C SER A 125 -11.11 -7.34 -3.78
N ILE A 126 -11.50 -7.97 -2.68
CA ILE A 126 -10.58 -8.40 -1.62
C ILE A 126 -9.54 -9.36 -2.21
N SER A 127 -8.27 -9.00 -2.07
CA SER A 127 -7.15 -9.87 -2.37
C SER A 127 -6.99 -10.85 -1.20
N LEU A 128 -7.68 -11.99 -1.27
CA LEU A 128 -7.34 -13.14 -0.44
C LEU A 128 -5.97 -13.64 -0.89
N LEU A 129 -4.91 -13.18 -0.21
CA LEU A 129 -3.65 -13.91 -0.21
C LEU A 129 -4.01 -15.33 0.19
N SER A 130 -3.93 -16.27 -0.75
CA SER A 130 -4.17 -17.68 -0.48
C SER A 130 -3.31 -18.04 0.72
N ALA A 131 -3.96 -18.44 1.81
CA ALA A 131 -3.29 -19.08 2.93
C ALA A 131 -2.55 -20.28 2.35
N VAL A 132 -1.24 -20.14 2.16
CA VAL A 132 -0.38 -21.30 1.99
C VAL A 132 -0.09 -21.77 3.41
N SER A 133 -0.77 -22.87 3.74
CA SER A 133 -0.52 -23.77 4.86
C SER A 133 0.94 -24.24 4.90
#